data_AF-A0A7X7PVV9-F1
#
_entry.id   AF-A0A7X7PVV9-F1
#
_cell.length_a   1.000
_cell.length_b   1.000
_cell.length_c   1.000
_cell.angle_alpha   90.00
_cell.angle_beta   90.00
_cell.angle_gamma   90.00
#
_symmetry.space_group_name_H-M   'P 1'
#
loop_
_entity.id
_entity.type
_entity.pdbx_description
1 polymer ?
#
loop_
_entity_poly.entity_id
_entity_poly.type
_entity_poly.pdbx_seq_one_letter_code
_entity_poly.pdbx_strand_id
1 'polypeptide(L)'
;MPTITPTPEEMARRIARFSQLDRIVMQREARFPQDALDVIYARRLHPVIGLPDTDTPINDSAPIRGAGGMTITYAVCPPGQGP
;
A
#
# COMPACT_ATOMS: atom_id res chain seq x y z
N MET A 1 -12.64 3.67 -26.68
CA MET A 1 -11.97 2.63 -25.90
C MET A 1 -12.90 1.42 -25.87
N PRO A 2 -12.52 0.26 -26.43
CA PRO A 2 -13.38 -0.91 -26.41
C PRO A 2 -13.58 -1.40 -24.97
N THR A 3 -14.79 -1.87 -24.65
CA THR A 3 -15.08 -2.50 -23.36
C THR A 3 -14.36 -3.84 -23.31
N ILE A 4 -13.53 -4.03 -22.29
CA ILE A 4 -12.90 -5.33 -22.01
C ILE A 4 -13.70 -6.07 -20.94
N THR A 5 -13.86 -7.38 -21.10
CA THR A 5 -14.43 -8.24 -20.06
C THR A 5 -13.30 -9.08 -19.48
N PRO A 6 -12.79 -8.75 -18.28
CA PRO A 6 -11.69 -9.49 -17.68
C PRO A 6 -12.14 -10.86 -17.18
N THR A 7 -11.22 -11.82 -17.16
CA THR A 7 -11.44 -13.12 -16.52
C THR A 7 -11.51 -12.97 -14.99
N PRO A 8 -12.08 -13.96 -14.26
CA PRO A 8 -12.06 -13.94 -12.79
C PRO A 8 -10.66 -13.81 -12.20
N GLU A 9 -9.65 -14.44 -12.82
CA GLU A 9 -8.25 -14.37 -12.39
C GLU A 9 -7.64 -12.99 -12.63
N GLU A 10 -7.94 -12.36 -13.76
CA GLU A 10 -7.55 -10.98 -14.06
C GLU A 10 -8.19 -9.98 -13.10
N MET A 11 -9.45 -10.22 -12.71
CA MET A 11 -10.12 -9.42 -11.70
C MET A 11 -9.53 -9.64 -10.30
N ALA A 12 -9.19 -10.89 -9.95
CA ALA A 12 -8.59 -11.20 -8.66
C ALA A 12 -7.29 -10.42 -8.42
N ARG A 13 -6.46 -10.24 -9.46
CA ARG A 13 -5.22 -9.42 -9.40
C ARG A 13 -5.46 -7.92 -9.19
N ARG A 14 -6.71 -7.45 -9.32
CA ARG A 14 -7.11 -6.04 -9.10
C ARG A 14 -7.85 -5.83 -7.79
N ILE A 15 -7.89 -6.84 -6.93
CA ILE A 15 -8.58 -6.79 -5.63
C ILE A 15 -7.54 -6.81 -4.52
N ALA A 16 -7.51 -5.74 -3.73
CA ALA A 16 -6.80 -5.68 -2.47
C ALA A 16 -7.78 -5.93 -1.32
N ARG A 17 -7.46 -6.83 -0.39
CA ARG A 17 -8.28 -7.04 0.82
C ARG A 17 -7.59 -6.44 2.02
N PHE A 18 -8.34 -5.61 2.76
CA PHE A 18 -7.82 -4.88 3.90
C PHE A 18 -7.13 -5.78 4.95
N SER A 19 -7.73 -6.94 5.25
CA SER A 19 -7.19 -7.90 6.22
C SER A 19 -5.88 -8.57 5.79
N GLN A 20 -5.50 -8.45 4.51
CA GLN A 20 -4.30 -9.04 3.92
C GLN A 20 -3.24 -7.97 3.59
N LEU A 21 -3.52 -6.69 3.87
CA LEU A 21 -2.56 -5.62 3.63
C LEU A 21 -1.43 -5.68 4.65
N ASP A 22 -0.20 -5.75 4.15
CA ASP A 22 0.99 -5.62 4.98
C ASP A 22 1.40 -4.15 5.10
N ARG A 23 2.33 -3.87 6.02
CA ARG A 23 2.93 -2.54 6.19
C ARG A 23 4.12 -2.36 5.24
N ILE A 24 4.57 -1.12 5.08
CA ILE A 24 5.86 -0.84 4.41
C ILE A 24 7.03 -1.48 5.18
N VAL A 25 8.12 -1.79 4.48
CA VAL A 25 9.33 -2.45 5.04
C VAL A 25 9.80 -1.77 6.33
N MET A 26 9.91 -0.45 6.31
CA MET A 26 10.37 0.38 7.43
C MET A 26 9.57 0.21 8.73
N GLN A 27 8.28 -0.15 8.62
CA GLN A 27 7.38 -0.33 9.77
C GLN A 27 7.24 -1.80 10.19
N ARG A 28 7.81 -2.73 9.42
CA ARG A 28 7.90 -4.16 9.76
C ARG A 28 9.17 -4.45 10.54
N GLU A 29 10.25 -3.76 10.22
CA GLU A 29 11.53 -3.87 10.92
C GLU A 29 11.50 -3.06 12.22
N ALA A 30 11.76 -3.68 13.36
CA ALA A 30 11.87 -3.02 14.66
C ALA A 30 13.19 -2.23 14.81
N ARG A 31 13.58 -1.50 13.76
CA ARG A 31 14.86 -0.79 13.66
C ARG A 31 14.82 0.58 14.33
N PHE A 32 13.65 1.20 14.40
CA PHE A 32 13.47 2.53 14.95
C PHE A 32 12.37 2.54 16.03
N PRO A 33 12.52 3.37 17.07
CA PRO A 33 11.45 3.63 18.02
C PRO A 33 10.17 4.13 17.33
N GLN A 34 9.01 3.70 17.82
CA GLN A 34 7.72 4.00 17.19
C GLN A 34 7.36 5.49 17.28
N ASP A 35 7.72 6.16 18.38
CA ASP A 35 7.55 7.60 18.57
C ASP A 35 8.35 8.39 17.53
N ALA A 36 9.57 7.97 17.18
CA ALA A 36 10.35 8.57 16.12
C ALA A 36 9.71 8.35 14.73
N LEU A 37 9.14 7.17 14.49
CA LEU A 37 8.44 6.88 13.23
C LEU A 37 7.16 7.69 13.07
N ASP A 38 6.41 7.92 14.15
CA ASP A 38 5.15 8.68 14.11
C ASP A 38 5.34 10.17 13.81
N VAL A 39 6.55 10.71 13.99
CA VAL A 39 6.87 12.10 13.61
C VAL A 39 6.95 12.25 12.08
N ILE A 40 7.34 11.19 11.38
CA ILE A 40 7.62 11.22 9.94
C ILE A 40 6.49 10.56 9.13
N TYR A 41 5.86 9.54 9.70
CA TYR A 41 4.89 8.67 9.03
C TYR A 41 3.60 8.54 9.84
N ALA A 42 2.52 8.15 9.15
CA ALA A 42 1.35 7.61 9.83
C ALA A 42 1.72 6.31 10.57
N ARG A 43 0.98 6.00 11.66
CA ARG A 43 1.22 4.84 12.54
C ARG A 43 1.34 3.53 11.77
N ARG A 44 0.52 3.34 10.74
CA ARG A 44 0.64 2.23 9.78
C ARG A 44 0.39 2.74 8.37
N LEU A 45 1.29 2.40 7.46
CA LEU A 45 1.16 2.63 6.03
C LEU A 45 0.99 1.29 5.34
N HIS A 46 -0.19 1.09 4.75
CA HIS A 46 -0.59 -0.13 4.06
C HIS A 46 -0.69 0.12 2.55
N PRO A 47 0.33 -0.25 1.75
CA PRO A 47 0.30 -0.06 0.31
C PRO A 47 -0.83 -0.88 -0.32
N VAL A 48 -1.63 -0.25 -1.18
CA VAL A 48 -2.77 -0.88 -1.87
C VAL A 48 -2.47 -1.03 -3.35
N ILE A 49 -2.03 0.06 -3.98
CA ILE A 49 -1.67 0.12 -5.40
C ILE A 49 -0.21 0.58 -5.52
N GLY A 50 0.61 -0.25 -6.14
CA GLY A 50 1.99 0.05 -6.49
C GLY A 50 2.17 0.36 -7.98
N LEU A 51 3.26 1.07 -8.29
CA LEU A 51 3.72 1.25 -9.67
C LEU A 51 4.01 -0.11 -10.33
N PRO A 52 3.80 -0.23 -11.65
CA PRO A 52 4.24 -1.41 -12.40
C PRO A 52 5.76 -1.43 -12.49
N ASP A 53 6.35 -2.64 -12.49
CA ASP A 53 7.77 -2.90 -12.79
C ASP A 53 8.79 -2.08 -11.98
N THR A 54 8.40 -1.56 -10.83
CA THR A 54 9.25 -0.76 -9.94
C THR A 54 9.03 -1.18 -8.50
N ASP A 55 10.08 -1.65 -7.85
CA ASP A 55 10.05 -1.96 -6.43
C ASP A 55 10.79 -0.87 -5.64
N THR A 56 10.05 -0.24 -4.76
CA THR A 56 10.49 0.73 -3.78
C THR A 56 10.04 0.25 -2.40
N PRO A 57 10.70 0.66 -1.31
CA PRO A 57 10.27 0.26 0.04
C PRO A 57 8.82 0.63 0.40
N ILE A 58 8.19 1.55 -0.35
CA ILE A 58 6.82 2.02 -0.14
C ILE A 58 5.79 1.19 -0.91
N ASN A 59 6.12 0.63 -2.07
CA ASN A 59 5.15 -0.09 -2.93
C ASN A 59 5.40 -1.61 -2.99
N ASP A 60 6.50 -2.10 -2.42
CA ASP A 60 6.90 -3.52 -2.45
C ASP A 60 5.80 -4.46 -1.90
N SER A 61 5.09 -4.05 -0.86
CA SER A 61 4.01 -4.85 -0.28
C SER A 61 2.62 -4.62 -0.92
N ALA A 62 2.52 -3.81 -1.99
CA ALA A 62 1.24 -3.53 -2.61
C ALA A 62 0.72 -4.75 -3.41
N PRO A 63 -0.51 -5.24 -3.11
CA PRO A 63 -1.08 -6.40 -3.80
C PRO A 63 -1.52 -6.10 -5.24
N ILE A 64 -1.92 -4.85 -5.52
CA ILE A 64 -2.26 -4.42 -6.87
C ILE A 64 -1.03 -3.74 -7.47
N ARG A 65 -0.55 -4.25 -8.61
CA ARG A 65 0.56 -3.66 -9.37
C ARG A 65 0.05 -3.08 -10.67
N GLY A 66 0.35 -1.81 -10.92
CA GLY A 66 -0.06 -1.10 -12.11
C GLY A 66 -1.54 -0.71 -12.11
N ALA A 67 -1.80 0.59 -12.07
CA ALA A 67 -3.13 1.17 -12.26
C ALA A 67 -3.01 2.53 -12.96
N GLY A 68 -2.44 2.55 -14.16
CA GLY A 68 -2.27 3.79 -14.92
C GLY A 68 -1.28 4.79 -14.29
N GLY A 69 -0.20 4.30 -13.68
CA GLY A 69 0.80 5.13 -13.02
C GLY A 69 0.39 5.66 -11.65
N MET A 70 -0.76 5.23 -11.11
CA MET A 70 -1.22 5.61 -9.78
C MET A 70 -0.56 4.80 -8.67
N THR A 71 -0.45 5.41 -7.50
CA THR A 71 -0.16 4.73 -6.23
C THR A 71 -1.23 5.08 -5.21
N ILE A 72 -1.59 4.11 -4.37
CA ILE A 72 -2.54 4.30 -3.26
C ILE A 72 -1.97 3.59 -2.04
N THR A 73 -1.93 4.30 -0.92
CA THR A 73 -1.54 3.79 0.40
C THR A 73 -2.63 4.13 1.39
N TYR A 74 -3.09 3.13 2.13
CA TYR A 74 -4.01 3.33 3.24
C TYR A 74 -3.21 3.66 4.51
N ALA A 75 -3.44 4.86 5.06
CA ALA A 75 -2.75 5.34 6.25
C ALA A 75 -3.64 5.23 7.48
N VAL A 76 -3.14 4.57 8.52
CA VAL A 76 -3.70 4.64 9.88
C VAL A 76 -2.91 5.68 10.64
N CYS A 77 -3.51 6.83 10.94
CA CYS A 77 -2.83 7.90 11.68
C CYS A 77 -2.86 7.63 13.19
N PRO A 78 -1.86 8.13 13.94
CA PRO A 78 -1.98 8.24 15.39
C PRO A 78 -3.21 9.07 15.79
N PRO A 79 -3.76 8.87 17.00
CA PRO A 79 -4.83 9.72 17.52
C PRO A 79 -4.43 11.20 17.47
N GLY A 80 -5.30 12.04 16.90
CA GLY A 80 -5.07 13.49 16.80
C GLY A 80 -4.09 13.93 15.70
N GLN A 81 -3.65 13.03 14.82
CA GLN A 81 -2.70 13.32 13.73
C GLN A 81 -3.25 12.97 12.33
N GLY A 82 -4.56 12.84 12.19
CA GLY A 82 -5.25 12.72 10.90
C GLY A 82 -5.68 14.09 10.35
N PRO A 83 -6.08 14.17 9.07
CA PRO A 83 -6.75 15.35 8.52
C PRO A 83 -8.06 15.67 9.25
#